data_AF-X1M3R0-F1
#
_entry.id   AF-X1M3R0-F1
#
_cell.length_a   1.000
_cell.length_b   1.000
_cell.length_c   1.000
_cell.angle_alpha   90.00
_cell.angle_beta   90.00
_cell.angle_gamma   90.00
#
_symmetry.space_group_name_H-M   'P 1'
#
loop_
_entity.id
_entity.type
_entity.pdbx_description
1 polymer ?
#
loop_
_entity_poly.entity_id
_entity_poly.type
_entity_poly.pdbx_seq_one_letter_code
_entity_poly.pdbx_strand_id
1 'polypeptide(L)'
;TIEVSPKKDTNTTWEWHIKDTDRRKLPLTEKLIVMLANHQSQQPEGSLYVFVPRSRYDHIQKLRRKGKWTLCDARLKVVNNFTRDFRKILRRAGIKRGQFHDLRRTALSNWFANGMSEND
;
A
#
# COMPACT_ATOMS: atom_id res chain seq x y z
N THR A 1 -7.74 -10.23 9.18
CA THR A 1 -7.17 -8.89 9.50
C THR A 1 -5.80 -8.75 8.87
N ILE A 2 -5.28 -7.53 8.70
CA ILE A 2 -3.88 -7.26 8.33
C ILE A 2 -3.19 -6.47 9.43
N GLU A 3 -1.93 -6.79 9.72
CA GLU A 3 -1.07 -5.99 10.59
C GLU A 3 -0.23 -5.05 9.73
N VAL A 4 -0.39 -3.75 9.96
CA VAL A 4 0.45 -2.71 9.36
C VAL A 4 1.51 -2.35 10.39
N SER A 5 2.75 -2.80 10.14
CA SER A 5 3.90 -2.60 11.01
C SER A 5 5.06 -1.95 10.25
N PRO A 6 5.93 -1.18 10.93
CA PRO A 6 7.17 -0.72 10.32
C PRO A 6 8.04 -1.91 9.92
N LYS A 7 8.91 -1.71 8.93
CA LYS A 7 9.91 -2.70 8.53
C LYS A 7 11.30 -2.18 8.82
N LYS A 8 12.14 -3.04 9.41
CA LYS A 8 13.56 -2.77 9.61
C LYS A 8 14.32 -2.92 8.29
N ASP A 9 15.47 -2.25 8.21
CA ASP A 9 16.40 -2.49 7.12
C ASP A 9 17.06 -3.87 7.28
N THR A 10 16.89 -4.73 6.29
CA THR A 10 17.51 -6.07 6.23
C THR A 10 18.01 -6.35 4.82
N ASN A 11 18.64 -7.49 4.59
CA ASN A 11 19.05 -7.90 3.24
C ASN A 11 17.87 -7.96 2.25
N THR A 12 16.64 -8.21 2.72
CA THR A 12 15.46 -8.43 1.88
C THR A 12 14.37 -7.36 2.04
N THR A 13 14.44 -6.52 3.08
CA THR A 13 13.49 -5.42 3.33
C THR A 13 14.23 -4.10 3.43
N TRP A 14 13.65 -3.02 2.91
CA TRP A 14 14.09 -1.66 3.21
C TRP A 14 13.38 -1.11 4.43
N GLU A 15 14.10 -0.26 5.16
CA GLU A 15 13.54 0.51 6.26
C GLU A 15 12.31 1.31 5.80
N TRP A 16 11.22 1.16 6.55
CA TRP A 16 10.00 1.91 6.33
C TRP A 16 9.31 2.16 7.66
N HIS A 17 9.10 3.45 7.95
CA HIS A 17 8.38 3.93 9.12
C HIS A 17 6.94 4.25 8.74
N ILE A 18 6.01 3.81 9.58
CA ILE A 18 4.62 4.25 9.48
C ILE A 18 4.57 5.70 9.95
N LYS A 19 3.75 6.52 9.27
CA LYS A 19 3.48 7.88 9.71
C LYS A 19 2.96 7.83 11.16
N ASP A 20 3.54 8.65 12.02
CA ASP A 20 3.17 8.76 13.44
C ASP A 20 3.47 7.48 14.27
N THR A 21 4.29 6.55 13.76
CA THR A 21 4.77 5.32 14.45
C THR A 21 3.68 4.32 14.84
N ASP A 22 2.44 4.56 14.45
CA ASP A 22 1.33 3.68 14.82
C ASP A 22 1.40 2.33 14.10
N ARG A 23 1.50 1.26 14.90
CA ARG A 23 1.15 -0.08 14.44
C ARG A 23 -0.36 -0.21 14.49
N ARG A 24 -0.96 -0.73 13.42
CA ARG A 24 -2.43 -0.88 13.36
C ARG A 24 -2.80 -2.25 12.85
N LYS A 25 -3.78 -2.87 13.50
CA LYS A 25 -4.44 -4.08 13.01
C LYS A 25 -5.75 -3.67 12.35
N LEU A 26 -5.87 -3.87 11.05
CA LEU A 26 -7.05 -3.47 10.29
C LEU A 26 -7.91 -4.69 9.97
N PRO A 27 -9.23 -4.63 10.22
CA PRO A 27 -10.14 -5.66 9.76
C PRO A 27 -10.16 -5.70 8.24
N LEU A 28 -10.26 -6.91 7.69
CA LEU A 28 -10.45 -7.12 6.26
C LEU A 28 -11.72 -7.94 6.09
N THR A 29 -12.47 -7.67 5.02
CA THR A 29 -13.59 -8.51 4.63
C THR A 29 -13.09 -9.83 4.08
N GLU A 30 -13.88 -10.90 4.17
CA GLU A 30 -13.52 -12.21 3.63
C GLU A 30 -13.17 -12.16 2.14
N LYS A 31 -13.94 -11.38 1.37
CA LYS A 31 -13.67 -11.15 -0.06
C LYS A 31 -12.27 -10.56 -0.28
N LEU A 32 -11.85 -9.61 0.55
CA LEU A 32 -10.52 -8.99 0.42
C LEU A 32 -9.40 -9.96 0.83
N ILE A 33 -9.63 -10.80 1.83
CA ILE A 33 -8.68 -11.85 2.23
C ILE A 33 -8.41 -12.79 1.04
N VAL A 34 -9.48 -13.28 0.39
CA VAL A 34 -9.36 -14.14 -0.80
C VAL A 34 -8.62 -13.42 -1.94
N MET A 35 -8.95 -12.17 -2.21
CA MET A 35 -8.27 -11.39 -3.26
C MET A 35 -6.78 -11.22 -2.98
N LEU A 36 -6.39 -10.95 -1.73
CA LEU A 36 -4.99 -10.80 -1.34
C LEU A 36 -4.24 -12.13 -1.38
N ALA A 37 -4.85 -13.22 -0.94
CA ALA A 37 -4.27 -14.56 -1.01
C ALA A 37 -4.02 -14.99 -2.47
N ASN A 38 -5.01 -14.78 -3.34
CA ASN A 38 -4.88 -15.06 -4.77
C ASN A 38 -3.78 -14.21 -5.40
N HIS A 39 -3.75 -12.91 -5.10
CA HIS A 39 -2.70 -12.02 -5.60
C HIS A 39 -1.30 -12.47 -5.14
N GLN A 40 -1.15 -12.85 -3.86
CA GLN A 40 0.12 -13.33 -3.32
C GLN A 40 0.55 -14.66 -3.95
N SER A 41 -0.38 -15.58 -4.21
CA SER A 41 -0.07 -16.88 -4.84
C SER A 41 0.50 -16.75 -6.26
N GLN A 42 0.23 -15.63 -6.92
CA GLN A 42 0.74 -15.31 -8.26
C GLN A 42 2.05 -14.52 -8.24
N GLN A 43 2.53 -14.09 -7.05
CA GLN A 43 3.79 -13.38 -6.95
C GLN A 43 4.98 -14.35 -6.99
N PRO A 44 6.10 -13.95 -7.61
CA PRO A 44 7.34 -14.71 -7.53
C PRO A 44 7.80 -14.89 -6.07
N GLU A 45 8.44 -16.02 -5.79
CA GLU A 45 8.99 -16.33 -4.47
C GLU A 45 9.93 -15.22 -3.95
N GLY A 46 9.84 -14.93 -2.65
CA GLY A 46 10.62 -13.86 -2.01
C GLY A 46 10.05 -12.45 -2.16
N SER A 47 8.84 -12.28 -2.71
CA SER A 47 8.16 -10.98 -2.80
C SER A 47 7.57 -10.56 -1.44
N LEU A 48 8.36 -9.83 -0.65
CA LEU A 48 8.01 -9.43 0.73
C LEU A 48 7.08 -8.20 0.83
N TYR A 49 6.80 -7.53 -0.29
CA TYR A 49 5.94 -6.36 -0.36
C TYR A 49 4.78 -6.64 -1.31
N VAL A 50 3.57 -6.79 -0.74
CA VAL A 50 2.35 -7.29 -1.41
C VAL A 50 2.10 -6.64 -2.77
N PHE A 51 2.27 -5.32 -2.90
CA PHE A 51 1.95 -4.57 -4.12
C PHE A 51 3.16 -3.96 -4.83
N VAL A 52 4.38 -4.36 -4.48
CA VAL A 52 5.58 -3.91 -5.21
C VAL A 52 5.93 -4.94 -6.27
N PRO A 53 5.86 -4.60 -7.57
CA PRO A 53 6.24 -5.52 -8.63
C PRO A 53 7.68 -6.01 -8.47
N ARG A 54 7.95 -7.28 -8.80
CA ARG A 54 9.27 -7.89 -8.63
C ARG A 54 10.40 -7.10 -9.29
N SER A 55 10.19 -6.63 -10.53
CA SER A 55 11.17 -5.80 -11.24
C SER A 55 11.50 -4.50 -10.50
N ARG A 56 10.50 -3.88 -9.84
CA ARG A 56 10.69 -2.67 -9.03
C ARG A 56 11.45 -2.99 -7.74
N TYR A 57 11.10 -4.08 -7.08
CA TYR A 57 11.81 -4.58 -5.90
C TYR A 57 13.30 -4.83 -6.22
N ASP A 58 13.60 -5.55 -7.31
CA ASP A 58 14.97 -5.86 -7.72
C ASP A 58 15.78 -4.60 -8.04
N HIS A 59 15.14 -3.61 -8.68
CA HIS A 59 15.75 -2.32 -8.95
C HIS A 59 16.08 -1.56 -7.66
N ILE A 60 15.15 -1.50 -6.71
CA ILE A 60 15.38 -0.88 -5.39
C ILE A 60 16.52 -1.59 -4.66
N GLN A 61 16.55 -2.92 -4.69
CA GLN A 61 17.63 -3.71 -4.09
C GLN A 61 19.00 -3.44 -4.73
N LYS A 62 19.06 -3.21 -6.05
CA LYS A 62 20.29 -2.77 -6.73
C LYS A 62 20.75 -1.39 -6.25
N LEU A 63 19.82 -0.46 -6.00
CA LEU A 63 20.15 0.87 -5.46
C LEU A 63 20.62 0.79 -4.01
N ARG A 64 19.95 -0.01 -3.17
CA ARG A 64 20.34 -0.25 -1.77
C ARG A 64 21.76 -0.79 -1.65
N ARG A 65 22.12 -1.81 -2.45
CA ARG A 65 23.49 -2.36 -2.49
C ARG A 65 24.56 -1.34 -2.90
N LYS A 66 24.16 -0.26 -3.57
CA LYS A 66 25.06 0.84 -3.97
C LYS A 66 25.05 2.02 -2.98
N GLY A 67 24.33 1.91 -1.86
CA GLY A 67 24.12 3.02 -0.91
C GLY A 67 23.29 4.18 -1.47
N LYS A 68 22.55 3.96 -2.57
CA LYS A 68 21.78 5.01 -3.29
C LYS A 68 20.28 5.00 -2.99
N TRP A 69 19.88 4.37 -1.90
CA TRP A 69 18.48 4.28 -1.48
C TRP A 69 18.37 4.70 -0.03
N THR A 70 17.74 5.85 0.18
CA THR A 70 17.56 6.47 1.50
C THR A 70 16.17 6.19 2.05
N LEU A 71 15.97 6.48 3.34
CA LEU A 71 14.64 6.44 3.94
C LEU A 71 13.65 7.41 3.25
N CYS A 72 14.12 8.56 2.77
CA CYS A 72 13.29 9.48 1.98
C CYS A 72 12.83 8.83 0.66
N ASP A 73 13.71 8.05 0.00
CA ASP A 73 13.35 7.31 -1.21
C ASP A 73 12.33 6.20 -0.91
N ALA A 74 12.50 5.48 0.19
CA ALA A 74 11.54 4.46 0.65
C ALA A 74 10.14 5.05 0.91
N ARG A 75 10.05 6.32 1.31
CA ARG A 75 8.77 7.02 1.54
C ARG A 75 8.10 7.49 0.26
N LEU A 76 8.88 7.95 -0.73
CA LEU A 76 8.35 8.69 -1.88
C LEU A 76 8.45 7.96 -3.22
N LYS A 77 9.37 7.00 -3.34
CA LYS A 77 9.79 6.45 -4.63
C LYS A 77 9.50 4.97 -4.79
N VAL A 78 8.89 4.27 -3.82
CA VAL A 78 8.61 2.83 -3.94
C VAL A 78 7.65 2.55 -5.11
N VAL A 79 6.50 3.23 -5.12
CA VAL A 79 5.52 3.17 -6.19
C VAL A 79 5.54 4.51 -6.92
N ASN A 80 5.90 4.49 -8.20
CA ASN A 80 5.87 5.69 -9.04
C ASN A 80 4.42 6.21 -9.20
N ASN A 81 4.29 7.51 -9.48
CA ASN A 81 3.08 8.27 -9.80
C ASN A 81 1.76 7.47 -9.96
N PHE A 82 1.18 7.04 -8.84
CA PHE A 82 -0.09 6.30 -8.79
C PHE A 82 -1.25 7.12 -9.36
N THR A 83 -1.15 8.45 -9.36
CA THR A 83 -2.17 9.36 -9.90
C THR A 83 -2.52 9.06 -11.35
N ARG A 84 -1.55 8.65 -12.17
CA ARG A 84 -1.83 8.31 -13.58
C ARG A 84 -2.76 7.11 -13.69
N ASP A 85 -2.48 6.05 -12.93
CA ASP A 85 -3.29 4.83 -13.00
C ASP A 85 -4.64 5.03 -12.29
N PHE A 86 -4.68 5.81 -11.22
CA PHE A 86 -5.93 6.23 -10.60
C PHE A 86 -6.84 7.00 -11.56
N ARG A 87 -6.30 7.95 -12.34
CA ARG A 87 -7.09 8.67 -13.37
C ARG A 87 -7.64 7.73 -14.45
N LYS A 88 -6.91 6.68 -14.82
CA LYS A 88 -7.43 5.65 -15.75
C LYS A 88 -8.61 4.90 -15.12
N ILE A 89 -8.53 4.56 -13.83
CA ILE A 89 -9.62 3.91 -13.09
C ILE A 89 -10.85 4.82 -13.09
N LEU A 90 -10.71 6.10 -12.73
CA LEU A 90 -11.82 7.06 -12.76
C LEU A 90 -12.48 7.15 -14.12
N ARG A 91 -11.69 7.26 -15.20
CA ARG A 91 -12.21 7.32 -16.57
C ARG A 91 -12.98 6.06 -16.95
N ARG A 92 -12.46 4.88 -16.61
CA ARG A 92 -13.16 3.60 -16.87
C ARG A 92 -14.46 3.47 -16.09
N ALA A 93 -14.53 4.07 -14.90
CA ALA A 93 -15.73 4.12 -14.08
C ALA A 93 -16.69 5.27 -14.46
N GLY A 94 -16.40 6.07 -15.48
CA GLY A 94 -17.23 7.22 -15.88
C GLY A 94 -17.19 8.41 -14.91
N ILE A 95 -16.22 8.44 -13.99
CA ILE A 95 -16.09 9.49 -12.98
C ILE A 95 -15.23 10.63 -13.51
N LYS A 96 -15.82 11.83 -13.63
CA LYS A 96 -15.16 13.01 -14.22
C LYS A 96 -14.04 13.58 -13.34
N ARG A 97 -14.22 13.59 -12.01
CA ARG A 97 -13.28 14.18 -11.04
C ARG A 97 -13.22 13.34 -9.78
N GLY A 98 -12.01 13.18 -9.24
CA GLY A 98 -11.77 12.47 -7.99
C GLY A 98 -10.29 12.47 -7.63
N GLN A 99 -10.00 12.39 -6.34
CA GLN A 99 -8.68 12.24 -5.76
C GLN A 99 -8.57 10.85 -5.12
N PHE A 100 -7.36 10.31 -5.02
CA PHE A 100 -7.18 9.02 -4.35
C PHE A 100 -7.65 9.06 -2.89
N HIS A 101 -7.51 10.22 -2.24
CA HIS A 101 -8.00 10.47 -0.89
C HIS A 101 -9.53 10.39 -0.75
N ASP A 102 -10.29 10.47 -1.85
CA ASP A 102 -11.75 10.29 -1.81
C ASP A 102 -12.15 8.89 -1.36
N LEU A 103 -11.36 7.87 -1.71
CA LEU A 103 -11.65 6.50 -1.25
C LEU A 103 -11.67 6.41 0.27
N ARG A 104 -10.72 7.09 0.94
CA ARG A 104 -10.68 7.14 2.40
C ARG A 104 -11.84 7.96 2.96
N ARG A 105 -12.12 9.14 2.38
CA ARG A 105 -13.23 10.00 2.82
C ARG A 105 -14.56 9.26 2.74
N THR A 106 -14.85 8.65 1.60
CA THR A 106 -16.07 7.87 1.39
C THR A 106 -16.16 6.66 2.31
N ALA A 107 -15.06 5.93 2.54
CA ALA A 107 -15.07 4.81 3.49
C ALA A 107 -15.43 5.25 4.92
N LEU A 108 -14.80 6.33 5.40
CA LEU A 108 -15.09 6.89 6.72
C LEU A 108 -16.54 7.40 6.82
N SER A 109 -17.01 8.16 5.83
CA SER A 109 -18.40 8.63 5.78
C SER A 109 -19.40 7.47 5.79
N ASN A 110 -19.12 6.39 5.06
CA ASN A 110 -19.97 5.20 5.07
C ASN A 110 -19.93 4.50 6.42
N TRP A 111 -18.78 4.40 7.09
CA TRP A 111 -18.72 3.80 8.43
C TRP A 111 -19.54 4.59 9.46
N PHE A 112 -19.41 5.93 9.48
CA PHE A 112 -20.26 6.78 10.31
C PHE A 112 -21.74 6.61 9.99
N ALA A 113 -22.12 6.58 8.71
CA ALA A 113 -23.49 6.36 8.29
C ALA A 113 -24.04 4.97 8.69
N ASN A 114 -23.17 3.98 8.89
CA ASN A 114 -23.51 2.64 9.38
C ASN A 114 -23.36 2.49 10.91
N GLY A 115 -23.21 3.60 11.65
CA GLY A 115 -23.24 3.62 13.11
C GLY A 115 -21.89 3.46 13.82
N MET A 116 -20.76 3.54 13.11
CA MET A 116 -19.44 3.69 13.75
C MET A 116 -19.33 5.06 14.42
N SER A 117 -18.84 5.12 15.64
CA SER A 117 -18.58 6.34 16.39
C SER A 117 -17.15 6.85 16.15
N GLU A 118 -16.86 8.08 16.59
CA GLU A 118 -15.51 8.65 16.51
C GLU A 118 -14.48 7.91 17.39
N ASN A 119 -14.95 7.08 18.32
CA ASN A 119 -14.13 6.39 19.32
C ASN A 119 -13.96 4.88 19.08
N ASP A 120 -14.52 4.34 17.99
CA ASP A 120 -14.35 2.93 17.57
C ASP A 120 -13.05 2.72 16.76
#